data_AF-A0A2V6SN25-F1
#
_entry.id   AF-A0A2V6SN25-F1
#
_cell.length_a   1.000
_cell.length_b   1.000
_cell.length_c   1.000
_cell.angle_alpha   90.00
_cell.angle_beta   90.00
_cell.angle_gamma   90.00
#
_symmetry.space_group_name_H-M   'P 1'
#
loop_
_entity.id
_entity.type
_entity.pdbx_description
1 polymer ?
#
loop_
_entity_poly.entity_id
_entity_poly.type
_entity_poly.pdbx_seq_one_letter_code
_entity_poly.pdbx_strand_id
1 'polypeptide(L)'
;HAEKGAARAGRSLEGFRNCALTNIALLDPGEDVTSNRVIRTIGPNVMASVYYFYDEVHERGIDPPTFLRPMWKRYCALVEKTPPERRHFRTHEFHYTYLHPGEAELIDADLIRATCLVGSADELIEQIRELERQGLQELMFATGVDEKWRFAEAFARQVMERV
;
A
#
# COMPACT_ATOMS: atom_id res chain seq x y z
N HIS A 1 2.52 6.65 -18.72
CA HIS A 1 1.22 7.27 -19.06
C HIS A 1 1.29 8.79 -19.21
N ALA A 2 1.97 9.51 -18.29
CA ALA A 2 2.10 10.97 -18.33
C ALA A 2 2.68 11.52 -19.65
N GLU A 3 3.79 10.96 -20.15
CA GLU A 3 4.42 11.41 -21.41
C GLU A 3 3.47 11.34 -22.61
N LYS A 4 2.78 10.20 -22.76
CA LYS A 4 1.77 10.01 -23.82
C LYS A 4 0.63 11.02 -23.71
N GLY A 5 0.19 11.32 -22.48
CA GLY A 5 -0.83 12.33 -22.21
C GLY A 5 -0.38 13.74 -22.58
N ALA A 6 0.83 14.13 -22.17
CA ALA A 6 1.40 15.44 -22.48
C ALA A 6 1.60 15.64 -24.00
N ALA A 7 2.15 14.64 -24.68
CA ALA A 7 2.30 14.64 -26.14
C ALA A 7 0.96 14.81 -26.87
N ARG A 8 -0.08 14.06 -26.46
CA ARG A 8 -1.43 14.18 -27.03
C ARG A 8 -2.03 15.58 -26.85
N ALA A 9 -1.70 16.25 -25.75
CA ALA A 9 -2.17 17.59 -25.44
C ALA A 9 -1.27 18.72 -25.97
N GLY A 10 -0.16 18.40 -26.66
CA GLY A 10 0.83 19.39 -27.10
C GLY A 10 1.53 20.13 -25.95
N ARG A 11 1.67 19.47 -24.78
CA ARG A 11 2.30 20.03 -23.57
C ARG A 11 3.65 19.35 -23.29
N SER A 12 4.55 20.09 -22.64
CA SER A 12 5.80 19.54 -22.08
C SER A 12 5.57 18.98 -20.68
N LEU A 13 6.40 18.02 -20.27
CA LEU A 13 6.54 17.57 -18.87
C LEU A 13 7.66 18.29 -18.12
N GLU A 14 8.30 19.30 -18.73
CA GLU A 14 9.28 20.13 -18.04
C GLU A 14 8.69 20.72 -16.75
N GLY A 15 9.37 20.49 -15.62
CA GLY A 15 8.89 20.90 -14.30
C GLY A 15 7.74 20.07 -13.72
N PHE A 16 7.23 19.05 -14.44
CA PHE A 16 6.25 18.13 -13.88
C PHE A 16 6.92 17.21 -12.85
N ARG A 17 6.44 17.24 -11.61
CA ARG A 17 6.87 16.31 -10.57
C ARG A 17 5.94 15.11 -10.50
N ASN A 18 6.52 13.92 -10.64
CA ASN A 18 5.79 12.69 -10.39
C ASN A 18 5.87 12.31 -8.91
N CYS A 19 4.76 11.82 -8.36
CA CYS A 19 4.65 11.42 -6.97
C CYS A 19 3.85 10.13 -6.88
N ALA A 20 4.26 9.21 -6.01
CA ALA A 20 3.57 7.95 -5.77
C ALA A 20 3.11 7.83 -4.32
N LEU A 21 1.82 7.53 -4.13
CA LEU A 21 1.31 7.08 -2.83
C LEU A 21 1.85 5.68 -2.56
N THR A 22 2.67 5.56 -1.52
CA THR A 22 3.41 4.35 -1.20
C THR A 22 3.15 3.95 0.23
N ASN A 23 2.92 2.66 0.44
CA ASN A 23 2.78 2.09 1.77
C ASN A 23 4.17 1.78 2.30
N ILE A 24 4.51 2.27 3.49
CA ILE A 24 5.86 2.13 4.05
C ILE A 24 5.77 1.59 5.47
N ALA A 25 6.57 0.57 5.78
CA ALA A 25 6.73 0.00 7.12
C ALA A 25 8.21 -0.03 7.51
N LEU A 26 8.59 0.84 8.44
CA LEU A 26 9.92 0.81 9.07
C LEU A 26 9.91 -0.20 10.23
N LEU A 27 10.79 -1.20 10.15
CA LEU A 27 10.95 -2.25 11.16
C LEU A 27 11.93 -1.80 12.25
N ASP A 28 11.59 -2.09 13.51
CA ASP A 28 12.54 -2.02 14.62
C ASP A 28 13.58 -3.15 14.48
N PRO A 29 14.79 -3.04 15.06
CA PRO A 29 15.82 -4.08 14.94
C PRO A 29 15.34 -5.47 15.38
N GLY A 30 15.37 -6.43 14.45
CA GLY A 30 14.94 -7.81 14.69
C GLY A 30 13.42 -8.02 14.74
N GLU A 31 12.63 -7.00 14.40
CA GLU A 31 11.18 -7.11 14.38
C GLU A 31 10.66 -7.92 13.20
N ASP A 32 9.67 -8.77 13.47
CA ASP A 32 8.98 -9.53 12.45
C ASP A 32 8.10 -8.63 11.56
N VAL A 33 8.10 -8.86 10.25
CA VAL A 33 7.33 -8.09 9.28
C VAL A 33 5.81 -8.16 9.50
N THR A 34 5.34 -9.21 10.18
CA THR A 34 3.94 -9.42 10.56
C THR A 34 3.68 -9.11 12.04
N SER A 35 4.58 -8.39 12.72
CA SER A 35 4.36 -8.01 14.11
C SER A 35 3.03 -7.25 14.29
N ASN A 36 2.42 -7.38 15.47
CA ASN A 36 1.19 -6.65 15.80
C ASN A 36 1.33 -5.13 15.57
N ARG A 37 2.52 -4.57 15.81
CA ARG A 37 2.80 -3.14 15.57
C ARG A 37 2.77 -2.83 14.08
N VAL A 38 3.43 -3.64 13.25
CA VAL A 38 3.43 -3.46 11.80
C VAL A 38 2.02 -3.60 11.25
N ILE A 39 1.29 -4.65 11.62
CA ILE A 39 -0.10 -4.86 11.17
C ILE A 39 -1.01 -3.68 11.55
N ARG A 40 -0.90 -3.14 12.77
CA ARG A 40 -1.64 -1.92 13.15
C ARG A 40 -1.24 -0.70 12.32
N THR A 41 0.05 -0.57 12.00
CA THR A 41 0.59 0.57 11.26
C THR A 41 0.16 0.55 9.78
N ILE A 42 0.25 -0.60 9.09
CA ILE A 42 0.06 -0.68 7.63
C ILE A 42 -1.10 -1.56 7.18
N GLY A 43 -1.80 -2.23 8.09
CA GLY A 43 -2.90 -3.14 7.73
C GLY A 43 -3.96 -2.50 6.84
N PRO A 44 -4.53 -1.34 7.21
CA PRO A 44 -5.50 -0.63 6.36
C PRO A 44 -4.95 -0.25 4.98
N ASN A 45 -3.64 0.01 4.87
CA ASN A 45 -2.99 0.34 3.60
C ASN A 45 -2.87 -0.88 2.68
N VAL A 46 -2.46 -2.01 3.25
CA VAL A 46 -2.39 -3.30 2.54
C VAL A 46 -3.78 -3.66 2.03
N MET A 47 -4.80 -3.55 2.88
CA MET A 47 -6.16 -3.88 2.49
C MET A 47 -6.73 -2.93 1.44
N ALA A 48 -6.39 -1.64 1.45
CA ALA A 48 -6.74 -0.72 0.35
C ALA A 48 -6.24 -1.23 -1.02
N SER A 49 -5.06 -1.86 -1.06
CA SER A 49 -4.54 -2.50 -2.29
C SER A 49 -5.38 -3.71 -2.68
N VAL A 50 -5.78 -4.54 -1.71
CA VAL A 50 -6.65 -5.70 -1.93
C VAL A 50 -8.03 -5.26 -2.45
N TYR A 51 -8.59 -4.17 -1.92
CA TYR A 51 -9.88 -3.62 -2.33
C TYR A 51 -9.86 -3.18 -3.80
N TYR A 52 -8.81 -2.48 -4.21
CA TYR A 52 -8.61 -2.11 -5.62
C TYR A 52 -8.65 -3.34 -6.54
N PHE A 53 -7.93 -4.41 -6.19
CA PHE A 53 -7.94 -5.63 -7.00
C PHE A 53 -9.26 -6.39 -6.94
N TYR A 54 -9.98 -6.33 -5.82
CA TYR A 54 -11.34 -6.85 -5.72
C TYR A 54 -12.25 -6.22 -6.75
N ASP A 55 -12.27 -4.90 -6.83
CA ASP A 55 -13.10 -4.19 -7.80
C ASP A 55 -12.64 -4.48 -9.24
N GLU A 56 -11.34 -4.41 -9.54
CA GLU A 56 -10.81 -4.74 -10.88
C GLU A 56 -11.19 -6.15 -11.35
N VAL A 57 -11.10 -7.15 -10.48
CA VAL A 57 -11.48 -8.54 -10.80
C VAL A 57 -12.98 -8.65 -11.07
N HIS A 58 -13.83 -8.03 -10.25
CA HIS A 58 -15.28 -8.13 -10.40
C HIS A 58 -15.82 -7.33 -11.57
N GLU A 59 -15.27 -6.13 -11.83
CA GLU A 59 -15.70 -5.27 -12.92
C GLU A 59 -15.25 -5.80 -14.29
N ARG A 60 -14.05 -6.39 -14.35
CA ARG A 60 -13.43 -6.78 -15.62
C ARG A 60 -13.50 -8.30 -15.88
N GLY A 61 -13.89 -9.10 -14.90
CA GLY A 61 -13.96 -10.56 -15.02
C GLY A 61 -12.60 -11.22 -15.25
N ILE A 62 -11.53 -10.65 -14.67
CA ILE A 62 -10.16 -11.15 -14.80
C ILE A 62 -9.74 -11.99 -13.59
N ASP A 63 -8.67 -12.78 -13.73
CA ASP A 63 -8.09 -13.49 -12.60
C ASP A 63 -7.41 -12.54 -11.59
N PRO A 64 -7.43 -12.86 -10.28
CA PRO A 64 -6.67 -12.09 -9.32
C PRO A 64 -5.16 -12.19 -9.59
N PRO A 65 -4.40 -11.11 -9.32
CA PRO A 65 -2.94 -11.12 -9.38
C PRO A 65 -2.33 -12.28 -8.59
N THR A 66 -1.20 -12.80 -9.06
CA THR A 66 -0.53 -13.97 -8.45
C THR A 66 -0.31 -13.81 -6.94
N PHE A 67 0.12 -12.63 -6.49
CA PHE A 67 0.40 -12.36 -5.07
C PHE A 67 -0.87 -12.37 -4.18
N LEU A 68 -2.07 -12.21 -4.75
CA LEU A 68 -3.33 -12.27 -4.01
C LEU A 68 -3.96 -13.66 -3.98
N ARG A 69 -3.59 -14.55 -4.93
CA ARG A 69 -4.18 -15.89 -5.04
C ARG A 69 -4.22 -16.68 -3.72
N PRO A 70 -3.19 -16.66 -2.85
CA PRO A 70 -3.23 -17.42 -1.60
C PRO A 70 -4.36 -17.00 -0.65
N MET A 71 -4.68 -15.71 -0.61
CA MET A 71 -5.67 -15.14 0.33
C MET A 71 -7.03 -14.86 -0.32
N TRP A 72 -7.09 -14.83 -1.67
CA TRP A 72 -8.23 -14.34 -2.44
C TRP A 72 -9.57 -14.95 -2.05
N LYS A 73 -9.65 -16.28 -1.98
CA LYS A 73 -10.90 -16.98 -1.63
C LYS A 73 -11.38 -16.62 -0.22
N ARG A 74 -10.45 -16.50 0.73
CA ARG A 74 -10.75 -16.12 2.12
C ARG A 74 -11.24 -14.68 2.19
N TYR A 75 -10.62 -13.77 1.43
CA TYR A 75 -11.05 -12.38 1.33
C TYR A 75 -12.46 -12.24 0.71
N CYS A 76 -12.72 -12.91 -0.42
CA CYS A 76 -14.04 -12.90 -1.05
C CYS A 76 -15.14 -13.38 -0.07
N ALA A 77 -14.85 -14.44 0.70
CA ALA A 77 -15.77 -14.93 1.73
C ALA A 77 -16.04 -13.91 2.86
N LEU A 78 -15.11 -12.99 3.16
CA LEU A 78 -15.37 -11.87 4.08
C LEU A 78 -16.28 -10.82 3.45
N VAL A 79 -16.07 -10.49 2.17
CA VAL A 79 -16.89 -9.50 1.45
C VAL A 79 -18.32 -10.01 1.22
N GLU A 80 -18.48 -11.30 0.93
CA GLU A 80 -19.78 -11.93 0.66
C GLU A 80 -20.73 -11.93 1.87
N LYS A 81 -20.22 -11.68 3.09
CA LYS A 81 -21.05 -11.42 4.29
C LYS A 81 -21.85 -10.12 4.18
N THR A 82 -21.45 -9.21 3.29
CA THR A 82 -22.15 -7.97 2.99
C THR A 82 -23.08 -8.17 1.78
N PRO A 83 -24.34 -7.69 1.83
CA PRO A 83 -25.27 -7.74 0.70
C PRO A 83 -24.65 -7.12 -0.57
N PRO A 84 -24.89 -7.70 -1.77
CA PRO A 84 -24.27 -7.26 -3.02
C PRO A 84 -24.32 -5.74 -3.26
N GLU A 85 -25.47 -5.12 -3.00
CA GLU A 85 -25.72 -3.70 -3.19
C GLU A 85 -24.94 -2.78 -2.23
N ARG A 86 -24.29 -3.34 -1.20
CA ARG A 86 -23.48 -2.60 -0.21
C ARG A 86 -21.99 -2.93 -0.26
N ARG A 87 -21.56 -3.88 -1.11
CA ARG A 87 -20.15 -4.31 -1.16
C ARG A 87 -19.20 -3.18 -1.54
N HIS A 88 -19.61 -2.29 -2.44
CA HIS A 88 -18.84 -1.10 -2.79
C HIS A 88 -18.56 -0.20 -1.57
N PHE A 89 -19.55 0.04 -0.71
CA PHE A 89 -19.31 0.81 0.52
C PHE A 89 -18.36 0.08 1.47
N ARG A 90 -18.54 -1.25 1.63
CA ARG A 90 -17.67 -2.08 2.48
C ARG A 90 -16.21 -2.03 2.03
N THR A 91 -15.94 -2.10 0.73
CA THR A 91 -14.57 -2.03 0.22
C THR A 91 -13.96 -0.63 0.35
N HIS A 92 -14.78 0.42 0.51
CA HIS A 92 -14.28 1.79 0.54
C HIS A 92 -14.23 2.44 1.93
N GLU A 93 -15.12 2.08 2.86
CA GLU A 93 -15.35 2.82 4.11
C GLU A 93 -14.15 2.94 5.05
N PHE A 94 -13.18 2.03 4.98
CA PHE A 94 -12.01 2.01 5.88
C PHE A 94 -10.66 2.17 5.18
N HIS A 95 -10.64 2.72 3.97
CA HIS A 95 -9.39 3.05 3.27
C HIS A 95 -8.45 3.84 4.19
N TYR A 96 -7.27 3.27 4.45
CA TYR A 96 -6.20 3.87 5.24
C TYR A 96 -6.51 4.18 6.71
N THR A 97 -7.66 3.74 7.27
CA THR A 97 -8.10 4.07 8.63
C THR A 97 -8.29 2.84 9.53
N TYR A 98 -9.08 1.85 9.10
CA TYR A 98 -9.41 0.68 9.91
C TYR A 98 -9.33 -0.62 9.11
N LEU A 99 -9.39 -1.75 9.80
CA LEU A 99 -9.55 -3.07 9.20
C LEU A 99 -10.94 -3.60 9.51
N HIS A 100 -11.57 -4.28 8.55
CA HIS A 100 -12.76 -5.05 8.86
C HIS A 100 -12.40 -6.30 9.68
N PRO A 101 -13.35 -6.82 10.48
CA PRO A 101 -13.16 -8.07 11.21
C PRO A 101 -12.69 -9.22 10.31
N GLY A 102 -11.60 -9.88 10.72
CA GLY A 102 -10.98 -11.01 10.01
C GLY A 102 -9.95 -10.63 8.95
N GLU A 103 -9.83 -9.36 8.55
CA GLU A 103 -8.85 -8.97 7.52
C GLU A 103 -7.41 -9.03 8.01
N ALA A 104 -7.16 -8.72 9.28
CA ALA A 104 -5.82 -8.83 9.87
C ALA A 104 -5.24 -10.26 9.74
N GLU A 105 -6.08 -11.30 9.79
CA GLU A 105 -5.68 -12.71 9.66
C GLU A 105 -5.33 -13.14 8.22
N LEU A 106 -5.56 -12.26 7.26
CA LEU A 106 -5.24 -12.47 5.85
C LEU A 106 -3.90 -11.84 5.46
N ILE A 107 -3.36 -10.95 6.30
CA ILE A 107 -2.15 -10.21 6.01
C ILE A 107 -0.95 -11.05 6.44
N ASP A 108 -0.20 -11.54 5.46
CA ASP A 108 1.05 -12.24 5.66
C ASP A 108 2.26 -11.43 5.15
N ALA A 109 3.45 -11.97 5.39
CA ALA A 109 4.71 -11.33 5.03
C ALA A 109 4.85 -11.08 3.52
N ASP A 110 4.32 -11.97 2.69
CA ASP A 110 4.42 -11.87 1.24
C ASP A 110 3.48 -10.79 0.70
N LEU A 111 2.26 -10.70 1.25
CA LEU A 111 1.32 -9.65 0.93
C LEU A 111 1.87 -8.26 1.32
N ILE A 112 2.49 -8.13 2.50
CA ILE A 112 3.13 -6.88 2.92
C ILE A 112 4.25 -6.51 1.94
N ARG A 113 5.16 -7.43 1.59
CA ARG A 113 6.25 -7.14 0.66
C ARG A 113 5.78 -6.85 -0.76
N ALA A 114 4.65 -7.41 -1.18
CA ALA A 114 4.06 -7.16 -2.48
C ALA A 114 3.38 -5.78 -2.58
N THR A 115 3.00 -5.17 -1.46
CA THR A 115 2.16 -3.95 -1.42
C THR A 115 2.79 -2.77 -0.67
N CYS A 116 3.95 -2.97 -0.04
CA CYS A 116 4.65 -1.97 0.76
C CYS A 116 6.15 -1.95 0.48
N LEU A 117 6.78 -0.79 0.68
CA LEU A 117 8.20 -0.73 1.04
C LEU A 117 8.33 -1.13 2.51
N VAL A 118 9.12 -2.15 2.80
CA VAL A 118 9.26 -2.66 4.16
C VAL A 118 10.68 -3.09 4.44
N GLY A 119 11.16 -2.80 5.64
CA GLY A 119 12.51 -3.18 6.07
C GLY A 119 13.04 -2.29 7.19
N SER A 120 14.31 -2.52 7.53
CA SER A 120 15.12 -1.61 8.32
C SER A 120 15.30 -0.26 7.61
N ALA A 121 15.82 0.73 8.32
CA ALA A 121 16.11 2.05 7.75
C ALA A 121 17.03 1.96 6.51
N ASP A 122 18.08 1.13 6.57
CA ASP A 122 19.04 0.98 5.47
C ASP A 122 18.40 0.30 4.25
N GLU A 123 17.59 -0.73 4.47
CA GLU A 123 16.86 -1.41 3.39
C GLU A 123 15.81 -0.48 2.75
N LEU A 124 15.14 0.37 3.53
CA LEU A 124 14.20 1.35 3.00
C LEU A 124 14.91 2.45 2.19
N ILE A 125 16.06 2.95 2.65
CA ILE A 125 16.86 3.91 1.87
C ILE A 125 17.22 3.34 0.51
N GLU A 126 17.69 2.08 0.46
CA GLU A 126 18.06 1.45 -0.81
C GLU A 126 16.84 1.19 -1.72
N GLN A 127 15.69 0.80 -1.16
CA GLN A 127 14.43 0.70 -1.91
C GLN A 127 13.99 2.06 -2.47
N ILE A 128 14.10 3.14 -1.69
CA ILE A 128 13.73 4.50 -2.13
C ILE A 128 14.67 4.99 -3.23
N ARG A 129 15.98 4.78 -3.08
CA ARG A 129 16.98 5.11 -4.12
C ARG A 129 16.76 4.31 -5.40
N GLU A 130 16.28 3.08 -5.30
CA GLU A 130 15.91 2.30 -6.48
C GLU A 130 14.72 2.91 -7.21
N LEU A 131 13.69 3.35 -6.49
CA LEU A 131 12.57 4.08 -7.10
C LEU A 131 13.02 5.40 -7.73
N GLU A 132 13.95 6.12 -7.09
CA GLU A 132 14.54 7.34 -7.64
C GLU A 132 15.31 7.05 -8.94
N ARG A 133 16.12 5.99 -8.98
CA ARG A 133 16.80 5.54 -10.21
C ARG A 133 15.83 5.17 -11.34
N GLN A 134 14.63 4.70 -10.99
CA GLN A 134 13.55 4.43 -11.94
C GLN A 134 12.77 5.70 -12.35
N GLY A 135 13.15 6.87 -11.82
CA GLY A 135 12.60 8.16 -12.18
C GLY A 135 11.50 8.68 -11.26
N LEU A 136 11.24 8.01 -10.13
CA LEU A 136 10.31 8.53 -9.12
C LEU A 136 10.91 9.75 -8.42
N GLN A 137 10.16 10.85 -8.35
CA GLN A 137 10.67 12.10 -7.78
C GLN A 137 10.17 12.38 -6.37
N GLU A 138 8.97 11.90 -6.04
CA GLU A 138 8.36 12.12 -4.73
C GLU A 138 7.60 10.89 -4.23
N LEU A 139 7.67 10.68 -2.93
CA LEU A 139 6.87 9.71 -2.20
C LEU A 139 5.86 10.46 -1.33
N MET A 140 4.62 10.01 -1.35
CA MET A 140 3.63 10.38 -0.34
C MET A 140 3.18 9.11 0.39
N PHE A 141 2.88 9.20 1.68
CA PHE A 141 2.32 8.09 2.44
C PHE A 141 1.20 8.60 3.35
N ALA A 142 0.14 7.82 3.49
CA ALA A 142 -1.01 8.21 4.31
C ALA A 142 -0.74 7.97 5.80
N THR A 143 -1.17 8.89 6.68
CA THR A 143 -0.98 8.84 8.14
C THR A 143 -2.29 8.59 8.92
N GLY A 144 -3.21 7.80 8.37
CA GLY A 144 -4.58 7.64 8.89
C GLY A 144 -4.79 6.80 10.16
N VAL A 145 -3.73 6.36 10.85
CA VAL A 145 -3.81 5.59 12.11
C VAL A 145 -2.81 6.15 13.13
N ASP A 146 -3.11 6.01 14.42
CA ASP A 146 -2.33 6.63 15.50
C ASP A 146 -0.87 6.17 15.52
N GLU A 147 -0.60 4.90 15.22
CA GLU A 147 0.75 4.35 15.12
C GLU A 147 1.61 5.08 14.07
N LYS A 148 0.98 5.74 13.09
CA LYS A 148 1.72 6.42 12.03
C LYS A 148 2.34 7.74 12.46
N TRP A 149 1.93 8.34 13.58
CA TRP A 149 2.65 9.48 14.14
C TRP A 149 4.06 9.08 14.59
N ARG A 150 4.18 7.97 15.32
CA ARG A 150 5.48 7.40 15.72
C ARG A 150 6.29 6.98 14.48
N PHE A 151 5.65 6.34 13.50
CA PHE A 151 6.30 5.98 12.25
C PHE A 151 6.85 7.23 11.53
N ALA A 152 6.06 8.30 11.38
CA ALA A 152 6.48 9.50 10.66
C ALA A 152 7.72 10.14 11.32
N GLU A 153 7.74 10.24 12.66
CA GLU A 153 8.93 10.74 13.37
C GLU A 153 10.14 9.83 13.17
N ALA A 154 9.97 8.51 13.31
CA ALA A 154 11.06 7.55 13.13
C ALA A 154 11.59 7.55 11.69
N PHE A 155 10.70 7.60 10.71
CA PHE A 155 11.03 7.65 9.29
C PHE A 155 11.76 8.94 8.94
N ALA A 156 11.34 10.08 9.47
CA ALA A 156 12.03 11.35 9.29
C ALA A 156 13.49 11.28 9.77
N ARG A 157 13.71 10.79 11.00
CA ARG A 157 15.05 10.73 11.62
C ARG A 157 15.95 9.65 11.02
N GLN A 158 15.40 8.49 10.71
CA GLN A 158 16.20 7.31 10.36
C GLN A 158 16.35 7.09 8.85
N VAL A 159 15.44 7.64 8.05
CA VAL A 159 15.40 7.48 6.59
C VAL A 159 15.56 8.82 5.90
N MET A 160 14.66 9.78 6.11
CA MET A 160 14.64 11.03 5.33
C MET A 160 15.91 11.88 5.51
N GLU A 161 16.53 11.90 6.69
CA GLU A 161 17.81 12.60 6.92
C GLU A 161 19.00 11.99 6.15
N ARG A 162 18.82 10.80 5.54
CA ARG A 162 19.88 9.99 4.93
C ARG A 162 19.64 9.65 3.45
N VAL A 163 18.49 10.03 2.89
CA VAL A 163 18.16 9.86 1.47
C VAL A 163 18.64 11.06 0.68
#